data_AF-A0A536VP05-F1
#
_entry.id   AF-A0A536VP05-F1
#
_cell.length_a   1.000
_cell.length_b   1.000
_cell.length_c   1.000
_cell.angle_alpha   90.00
_cell.angle_beta   90.00
_cell.angle_gamma   90.00
#
_symmetry.space_group_name_H-M   'P 1'
#
loop_
_entity.id
_entity.type
_entity.pdbx_description
1 polymer ?
#
loop_
_entity_poly.entity_id
_entity_poly.type
_entity_poly.pdbx_seq_one_letter_code
_entity_poly.pdbx_strand_id
1 'polypeptide(L)'
;MNFPWRDVLRVCVALCMSQLWAMPAQALTADQVRAISIGESDARSAAIAQAATSGDAKAPEFFQALLDDSVKTSGERVFVVRDGKAFDAATDTEAPLPPDAEDVVNSNRMRRELEGALASLKLLSPDKAQRAVALKEMRDSADEARLPLIEKAFAAETDAGLKAELALLRAAVLISSADKAKRLDAAKSLADSHQPATKTLLLERLKPDGESEADVRAQLQLSLSAIESRLAWGERLGIVFTGASLGSILLLVALGLAITYGLMGVINMAHGELMMIGAYATYVVQNLFKAHLPGAFDWYIAAAIPAAFLASALVGAAMERSVIRWLYGRPLETLLATWGISLVLMQGVRSVFGAQNVQVENPSWLSGGVAAMSNLTLPFNRIAIIAFAVLVVSGLAFIV
;
A
#
# COMPACT_ATOMS: atom_id res chain seq x y z
N MET A 1 -0.62 18.35 -69.41
CA MET A 1 -0.93 18.41 -67.96
C MET A 1 -1.45 17.04 -67.55
N ASN A 2 -0.59 16.18 -66.97
CA ASN A 2 -0.96 14.84 -66.54
C ASN A 2 -1.36 14.88 -65.06
N PHE A 3 -2.66 14.75 -64.80
CA PHE A 3 -3.22 14.73 -63.45
C PHE A 3 -2.94 13.36 -62.78
N PRO A 4 -2.40 13.30 -61.55
CA PRO A 4 -1.91 12.07 -60.95
C PRO A 4 -3.04 11.27 -60.29
N TRP A 5 -3.86 10.59 -61.10
CA TRP A 5 -4.97 9.74 -60.63
C TRP A 5 -4.51 8.58 -59.72
N ARG A 6 -3.25 8.15 -59.83
CA ARG A 6 -2.72 7.01 -59.05
C ARG A 6 -2.50 7.34 -57.58
N ASP A 7 -2.21 8.61 -57.26
CA ASP A 7 -1.97 9.02 -55.88
C ASP A 7 -3.29 9.26 -55.13
N VAL A 8 -4.32 9.76 -55.83
CA VAL A 8 -5.69 9.86 -55.28
C VAL A 8 -6.26 8.48 -54.95
N LEU A 9 -6.07 7.50 -55.83
CA LEU A 9 -6.55 6.12 -55.61
C LEU A 9 -5.83 5.44 -54.44
N ARG A 10 -4.53 5.69 -54.25
CA ARG A 10 -3.78 5.16 -53.10
C ARG A 10 -4.22 5.79 -51.78
N VAL A 11 -4.52 7.08 -51.77
CA VAL A 11 -5.02 7.78 -50.58
C VAL A 11 -6.44 7.30 -50.24
N CYS A 12 -7.32 7.12 -51.22
CA CYS A 12 -8.66 6.57 -50.98
C CYS A 12 -8.64 5.11 -50.48
N VAL A 13 -7.78 4.26 -51.04
CA VAL A 13 -7.64 2.87 -50.58
C VAL A 13 -7.01 2.79 -49.17
N ALA A 14 -6.06 3.67 -48.84
CA ALA A 14 -5.49 3.76 -47.50
C ALA A 14 -6.52 4.28 -46.46
N LEU A 15 -7.35 5.25 -46.84
CA LEU A 15 -8.47 5.73 -46.01
C LEU A 15 -9.52 4.63 -45.80
N CYS A 16 -9.93 3.91 -46.85
CA CYS A 16 -10.86 2.78 -46.71
C CYS A 16 -10.28 1.61 -45.91
N MET A 17 -8.98 1.32 -46.02
CA MET A 17 -8.33 0.28 -45.19
C MET A 17 -8.14 0.69 -43.73
N SER A 18 -7.92 1.98 -43.45
CA SER A 18 -7.89 2.50 -42.07
C SER A 18 -9.26 2.45 -41.37
N GLN A 19 -10.36 2.56 -42.14
CA GLN A 19 -11.73 2.41 -41.62
C GLN A 19 -12.12 0.95 -41.36
N LEU A 20 -11.45 -0.02 -41.99
CA LEU A 20 -11.69 -1.45 -41.79
C LEU A 20 -10.94 -2.03 -40.57
N TRP A 21 -10.08 -1.25 -39.91
CA TRP A 21 -9.33 -1.65 -38.72
C TRP A 21 -9.81 -1.01 -37.41
N ALA A 22 -10.92 -0.28 -37.45
CA ALA A 22 -11.65 0.10 -36.25
C ALA A 22 -12.66 -1.00 -35.92
N MET A 23 -12.22 -2.11 -35.31
CA MET A 23 -13.18 -2.95 -34.60
C MET A 23 -13.81 -2.08 -33.51
N PRO A 24 -15.14 -1.93 -33.46
CA PRO A 24 -15.76 -1.19 -32.39
C PRO A 24 -15.45 -1.95 -31.11
N ALA A 25 -14.84 -1.27 -30.14
CA ALA A 25 -14.94 -1.72 -28.76
C ALA A 25 -16.44 -1.85 -28.47
N GLN A 26 -16.93 -3.07 -28.25
CA GLN A 26 -18.33 -3.29 -27.92
C GLN A 26 -18.58 -2.73 -26.52
N ALA A 27 -19.00 -1.47 -26.45
CA ALA A 27 -19.53 -0.90 -25.21
C ALA A 27 -20.86 -1.58 -24.87
N LEU A 28 -21.10 -1.80 -23.57
CA LEU A 28 -22.35 -2.26 -22.99
C LEU A 28 -23.52 -1.49 -23.61
N THR A 29 -24.47 -2.21 -24.19
CA THR A 29 -25.65 -1.57 -24.78
C THR A 29 -26.57 -1.06 -23.68
N ALA A 30 -27.37 -0.03 -23.99
CA ALA A 30 -28.37 0.50 -23.05
C ALA A 30 -29.31 -0.61 -22.53
N ASP A 31 -29.65 -1.59 -23.38
CA ASP A 31 -30.45 -2.75 -23.00
C ASP A 31 -29.74 -3.68 -22.02
N GLN A 32 -28.43 -3.90 -22.18
CA GLN A 32 -27.64 -4.72 -21.24
C GLN A 32 -27.54 -4.04 -19.87
N VAL A 33 -27.21 -2.75 -19.86
CA VAL A 33 -27.16 -1.94 -18.63
C VAL A 33 -28.51 -1.98 -17.90
N ARG A 34 -29.61 -1.80 -18.64
CA ARG A 34 -30.97 -1.90 -18.11
C ARG A 34 -31.27 -3.29 -17.56
N ALA A 35 -30.95 -4.35 -18.32
CA ALA A 35 -31.21 -5.73 -17.91
C ALA A 35 -30.45 -6.11 -16.64
N ILE A 36 -29.25 -5.56 -16.42
CA ILE A 36 -28.43 -5.77 -15.23
C ILE A 36 -28.96 -4.98 -14.03
N SER A 37 -29.56 -3.80 -14.23
CA SER A 37 -30.01 -2.90 -13.15
C SER A 37 -31.47 -3.10 -12.73
N ILE A 38 -32.39 -3.33 -13.68
CA ILE A 38 -33.84 -3.23 -13.47
C ILE A 38 -34.56 -4.59 -13.64
N GLY A 39 -33.90 -5.61 -14.20
CA GLY A 39 -34.53 -6.91 -14.50
C GLY A 39 -34.96 -7.74 -13.28
N GLU A 40 -35.74 -8.79 -13.51
CA GLU A 40 -36.00 -9.83 -12.50
C GLU A 40 -34.72 -10.61 -12.16
N SER A 41 -34.66 -11.23 -10.97
CA SER A 41 -33.41 -11.82 -10.44
C SER A 41 -32.72 -12.78 -11.42
N ASP A 42 -33.44 -13.67 -12.10
CA ASP A 42 -32.85 -14.64 -13.02
C ASP A 42 -32.42 -14.00 -14.36
N ALA A 43 -33.17 -13.00 -14.84
CA ALA A 43 -32.81 -12.24 -16.03
C ALA A 43 -31.57 -11.37 -15.79
N ARG A 44 -31.43 -10.78 -14.59
CA ARG A 44 -30.24 -10.05 -14.15
C ARG A 44 -29.02 -10.97 -14.12
N SER A 45 -29.13 -12.15 -13.51
CA SER A 45 -28.05 -13.14 -13.47
C SER A 45 -27.57 -13.53 -14.87
N ALA A 46 -28.50 -13.75 -15.81
CA ALA A 46 -28.16 -14.06 -17.20
C ALA A 46 -27.45 -12.89 -17.90
N ALA A 47 -27.93 -11.66 -17.69
CA ALA A 47 -27.33 -10.46 -18.27
C ALA A 47 -25.91 -10.20 -17.73
N ILE A 48 -25.68 -10.41 -16.43
CA ILE A 48 -24.36 -10.33 -15.81
C ILE A 48 -23.41 -11.37 -16.41
N ALA A 49 -23.84 -12.63 -16.53
CA ALA A 49 -23.02 -13.68 -17.13
C ALA A 49 -22.66 -13.38 -18.59
N GLN A 50 -23.60 -12.82 -19.36
CA GLN A 50 -23.35 -12.42 -20.74
C GLN A 50 -22.35 -11.25 -20.81
N ALA A 51 -22.54 -10.20 -20.01
CA ALA A 51 -21.63 -9.07 -19.94
C ALA A 51 -20.24 -9.45 -19.42
N ALA A 52 -20.12 -10.48 -18.56
CA ALA A 52 -18.84 -11.02 -18.11
C ALA A 52 -18.02 -11.71 -19.21
N THR A 53 -18.64 -12.05 -20.35
CA THR A 53 -17.98 -12.74 -21.47
C THR A 53 -17.83 -11.88 -22.72
N SER A 54 -18.43 -10.69 -22.77
CA SER A 54 -18.35 -9.77 -23.92
C SER A 54 -16.98 -9.11 -24.08
N GLY A 55 -16.15 -9.09 -23.02
CA GLY A 55 -14.83 -8.46 -23.04
C GLY A 55 -14.87 -6.93 -23.10
N ASP A 56 -16.01 -6.31 -22.75
CA ASP A 56 -16.15 -4.86 -22.71
C ASP A 56 -15.30 -4.24 -21.60
N ALA A 57 -14.53 -3.21 -21.96
CA ALA A 57 -13.71 -2.44 -21.04
C ALA A 57 -14.53 -1.63 -20.01
N LYS A 58 -15.80 -1.30 -20.30
CA LYS A 58 -16.68 -0.55 -19.38
C LYS A 58 -17.43 -1.44 -18.38
N ALA A 59 -17.56 -2.74 -18.65
CA ALA A 59 -18.27 -3.66 -17.76
C ALA A 59 -17.68 -3.77 -16.35
N PRO A 60 -16.34 -3.81 -16.15
CA PRO A 60 -15.76 -3.81 -14.81
C PRO A 60 -16.14 -2.58 -13.98
N GLU A 61 -16.10 -1.39 -14.59
CA GLU A 61 -16.45 -0.14 -13.89
C GLU A 61 -17.93 -0.11 -13.49
N PHE A 62 -18.80 -0.59 -14.37
CA PHE A 62 -20.24 -0.63 -14.10
C PHE A 62 -20.59 -1.65 -13.00
N PHE A 63 -19.94 -2.82 -13.00
CA PHE A 63 -20.11 -3.81 -11.92
C PHE A 63 -19.57 -3.30 -10.59
N GLN A 64 -18.43 -2.60 -10.59
CA GLN A 64 -17.91 -1.95 -9.39
C GLN A 64 -18.88 -0.89 -8.87
N ALA A 65 -19.44 -0.05 -9.76
CA ALA A 65 -20.42 0.96 -9.39
C ALA A 65 -21.69 0.36 -8.75
N LEU A 66 -22.16 -0.78 -9.25
CA LEU A 66 -23.28 -1.54 -8.66
C LEU A 66 -22.93 -2.10 -7.28
N LEU A 67 -21.70 -2.57 -7.07
CA LEU A 67 -21.23 -3.06 -5.77
C LEU A 67 -21.05 -1.92 -4.75
N ASP A 68 -20.69 -0.73 -5.22
CA ASP A 68 -20.53 0.48 -4.40
C ASP A 68 -21.87 1.21 -4.13
N ASP A 69 -23.00 0.60 -4.51
CA ASP A 69 -24.36 1.16 -4.39
C ASP A 69 -24.49 2.58 -5.00
N SER A 70 -23.71 2.87 -6.05
CA SER A 70 -23.61 4.19 -6.72
C SER A 70 -24.47 4.32 -7.99
N VAL A 71 -25.26 3.30 -8.29
CA VAL A 71 -26.10 3.22 -9.50
C VAL A 71 -27.55 3.54 -9.16
N LYS A 72 -28.11 4.48 -9.93
CA LYS A 72 -29.51 4.90 -9.81
C LYS A 72 -30.27 4.68 -11.11
N THR A 73 -31.58 4.51 -11.02
CA THR A 73 -32.46 4.29 -12.17
C THR A 73 -33.62 5.27 -12.18
N SER A 74 -33.98 5.80 -13.35
CA SER A 74 -35.20 6.57 -13.55
C SER A 74 -35.84 6.11 -14.86
N GLY A 75 -36.99 5.46 -14.76
CA GLY A 75 -37.64 4.77 -15.88
C GLY A 75 -36.74 3.70 -16.50
N GLU A 76 -36.41 3.87 -17.78
CA GLU A 76 -35.54 2.93 -18.53
C GLU A 76 -34.06 3.34 -18.52
N ARG A 77 -33.73 4.47 -17.90
CA ARG A 77 -32.35 5.00 -17.86
C ARG A 77 -31.65 4.60 -16.57
N VAL A 78 -30.37 4.31 -16.71
CA VAL A 78 -29.47 3.92 -15.63
C VAL A 78 -28.35 4.94 -15.55
N PHE A 79 -28.09 5.43 -14.34
CA PHE A 79 -27.10 6.46 -14.05
C PHE A 79 -26.07 5.94 -13.06
N VAL A 80 -24.80 6.25 -13.29
CA VAL A 80 -23.72 6.05 -12.33
C VAL A 80 -23.39 7.39 -11.69
N VAL A 81 -23.42 7.46 -10.35
CA VAL A 81 -23.10 8.69 -9.62
C VAL A 81 -21.64 8.65 -9.19
N ARG A 82 -20.83 9.60 -9.70
CA ARG A 82 -19.40 9.76 -9.38
C ARG A 82 -19.17 11.20 -8.91
N ASP A 83 -18.56 11.39 -7.74
CA ASP A 83 -18.21 12.71 -7.19
C ASP A 83 -19.38 13.73 -7.16
N GLY A 84 -20.61 13.25 -6.90
CA GLY A 84 -21.81 14.09 -6.86
C GLY A 84 -22.40 14.46 -8.23
N LYS A 85 -21.85 13.92 -9.32
CA LYS A 85 -22.37 14.07 -10.69
C LYS A 85 -22.93 12.74 -11.20
N ALA A 86 -24.00 12.79 -11.98
CA ALA A 86 -24.60 11.61 -12.60
C ALA A 86 -24.15 11.47 -14.06
N PHE A 87 -23.78 10.26 -14.44
CA PHE A 87 -23.38 9.89 -15.79
C PHE A 87 -24.31 8.81 -16.30
N ASP A 88 -24.75 8.90 -17.55
CA ASP A 88 -25.53 7.83 -18.18
C ASP A 88 -24.66 6.58 -18.34
N ALA A 89 -25.12 5.43 -17.83
CA ALA A 89 -24.29 4.24 -17.72
C ALA A 89 -23.96 3.55 -19.07
N ALA A 90 -24.70 3.84 -20.14
CA ALA A 90 -24.44 3.29 -21.48
C ALA A 90 -23.53 4.22 -22.30
N THR A 91 -23.73 5.52 -22.17
CA THR A 91 -23.04 6.54 -22.99
C THR A 91 -21.88 7.23 -22.28
N ASP A 92 -21.82 7.14 -20.95
CA ASP A 92 -20.84 7.79 -20.06
C ASP A 92 -20.82 9.33 -20.19
N THR A 93 -21.96 9.92 -20.58
CA THR A 93 -22.14 11.37 -20.66
C THR A 93 -22.75 11.91 -19.38
N GLU A 94 -22.23 13.04 -18.89
CA GLU A 94 -22.78 13.75 -17.73
C GLU A 94 -24.22 14.19 -18.04
N ALA A 95 -25.16 13.81 -17.17
CA ALA A 95 -26.57 14.10 -17.28
C ALA A 95 -27.12 14.54 -15.91
N PRO A 96 -28.08 15.48 -15.86
CA PRO A 96 -28.72 15.85 -14.60
C PRO A 96 -29.46 14.64 -14.03
N LEU A 97 -29.25 14.36 -12.75
CA LEU A 97 -29.94 13.27 -12.06
C LEU A 97 -31.43 13.61 -11.93
N PRO A 98 -32.34 12.78 -12.47
CA PRO A 98 -33.77 13.01 -12.32
C PRO A 98 -34.22 12.95 -10.84
N PRO A 99 -35.20 13.77 -10.42
CA PRO A 99 -35.67 13.78 -9.02
C PRO A 99 -36.41 12.50 -8.61
N ASP A 100 -36.83 11.68 -9.58
CA ASP A 100 -37.46 10.36 -9.43
C ASP A 100 -36.45 9.19 -9.47
N ALA A 101 -35.14 9.48 -9.39
CA ALA A 101 -34.11 8.43 -9.45
C ALA A 101 -34.10 7.55 -8.18
N GLU A 102 -34.31 6.25 -8.37
CA GLU A 102 -34.31 5.22 -7.34
C GLU A 102 -32.95 4.50 -7.27
N ASP A 103 -32.57 4.01 -6.08
CA ASP A 103 -31.32 3.26 -5.89
C ASP A 103 -31.49 1.80 -6.32
N VAL A 104 -30.47 1.25 -7.00
CA VAL A 104 -30.46 -0.17 -7.36
C VAL A 104 -30.07 -1.00 -6.14
N VAL A 105 -31.03 -1.69 -5.53
CA VAL A 105 -30.76 -2.57 -4.39
C VAL A 105 -30.28 -3.94 -4.86
N ASN A 106 -29.08 -4.34 -4.43
CA ASN A 106 -28.49 -5.64 -4.74
C ASN A 106 -28.64 -6.62 -3.57
N SER A 107 -29.23 -7.79 -3.82
CA SER A 107 -29.29 -8.88 -2.83
C SER A 107 -27.89 -9.47 -2.59
N ASN A 108 -27.69 -10.16 -1.46
CA ASN A 108 -26.42 -10.83 -1.16
C ASN A 108 -26.01 -11.86 -2.23
N ARG A 109 -26.99 -12.50 -2.88
CA ARG A 109 -26.74 -13.39 -4.02
C ARG A 109 -26.24 -12.60 -5.23
N MET A 110 -26.90 -11.49 -5.56
CA MET A 110 -26.53 -10.64 -6.70
C MET A 110 -25.12 -10.04 -6.54
N ARG A 111 -24.77 -9.60 -5.33
CA ARG A 111 -23.41 -9.13 -5.02
C ARG A 111 -22.35 -10.20 -5.31
N ARG A 112 -22.57 -11.45 -4.88
CA ARG A 112 -21.64 -12.56 -5.16
C ARG A 112 -21.48 -12.85 -6.65
N GLU A 113 -22.58 -12.75 -7.41
CA GLU A 113 -22.56 -12.95 -8.87
C GLU A 113 -21.80 -11.81 -9.57
N LEU A 114 -22.04 -10.55 -9.18
CA LEU A 114 -21.29 -9.38 -9.67
C LEU A 114 -19.81 -9.46 -9.33
N GLU A 115 -19.45 -9.84 -8.10
CA GLU A 115 -18.06 -10.04 -7.67
C GLU A 115 -17.36 -11.12 -8.51
N GLY A 116 -18.01 -12.25 -8.75
CA GLY A 116 -17.47 -13.33 -9.58
C GLY A 116 -17.29 -12.93 -11.05
N ALA A 117 -18.26 -12.20 -11.60
CA ALA A 117 -18.22 -11.67 -12.95
C ALA A 117 -17.11 -10.62 -13.12
N LEU A 118 -16.99 -9.70 -12.16
CA LEU A 118 -15.94 -8.68 -12.11
C LEU A 118 -14.56 -9.32 -12.02
N ALA A 119 -14.37 -10.31 -11.15
CA ALA A 119 -13.10 -11.04 -11.03
C ALA A 119 -12.71 -11.73 -12.35
N SER A 120 -13.68 -12.33 -13.04
CA SER A 120 -13.46 -12.94 -14.36
C SER A 120 -13.04 -11.92 -15.41
N LEU A 121 -13.74 -10.79 -15.49
CA LEU A 121 -13.42 -9.72 -16.44
C LEU A 121 -12.03 -9.13 -16.18
N LYS A 122 -11.70 -8.80 -14.92
CA LYS A 122 -10.39 -8.23 -14.60
C LYS A 122 -9.24 -9.23 -14.87
N LEU A 123 -9.43 -10.53 -14.60
CA LEU A 123 -8.43 -11.57 -14.87
C LEU A 123 -8.16 -11.81 -16.36
N LEU A 124 -9.17 -11.63 -17.21
CA LEU A 124 -9.10 -11.83 -18.66
C LEU A 124 -8.92 -10.51 -19.41
N SER A 125 -8.67 -9.41 -18.71
CA SER A 125 -8.48 -8.08 -19.29
C SER A 125 -7.27 -8.07 -20.24
N PRO A 126 -7.34 -7.35 -21.38
CA PRO A 126 -6.17 -7.15 -22.24
C PRO A 126 -5.06 -6.34 -21.53
N ASP A 127 -5.38 -5.59 -20.47
CA ASP A 127 -4.41 -4.82 -19.69
C ASP A 127 -3.71 -5.69 -18.63
N LYS A 128 -2.38 -5.76 -18.71
CA LYS A 128 -1.53 -6.44 -17.72
C LYS A 128 -1.72 -5.89 -16.30
N ALA A 129 -1.88 -4.58 -16.13
CA ALA A 129 -2.00 -3.98 -14.80
C ALA A 129 -3.30 -4.42 -14.12
N GLN A 130 -4.41 -4.43 -14.85
CA GLN A 130 -5.70 -4.89 -14.35
C GLN A 130 -5.67 -6.38 -13.97
N ARG A 131 -5.04 -7.23 -14.80
CA ARG A 131 -4.86 -8.65 -14.50
C ARG A 131 -4.03 -8.88 -13.24
N ALA A 132 -2.95 -8.11 -13.05
CA ALA A 132 -2.12 -8.19 -11.85
C ALA A 132 -2.92 -7.81 -10.58
N VAL A 133 -3.74 -6.76 -10.65
CA VAL A 133 -4.62 -6.35 -9.54
C VAL A 133 -5.65 -7.44 -9.22
N ALA A 134 -6.31 -7.98 -10.24
CA ALA A 134 -7.29 -9.06 -10.09
C ALA A 134 -6.68 -10.31 -9.44
N LEU A 135 -5.47 -10.68 -9.87
CA LEU A 135 -4.76 -11.83 -9.34
C LEU A 135 -4.37 -11.64 -7.87
N LYS A 136 -4.00 -10.42 -7.49
CA LYS A 136 -3.75 -10.05 -6.10
C LYS A 136 -5.02 -10.15 -5.25
N GLU A 137 -6.15 -9.58 -5.71
CA GLU A 137 -7.45 -9.66 -5.01
C GLU A 137 -7.92 -11.13 -4.83
N MET A 138 -7.72 -11.97 -5.86
CA MET A 138 -8.13 -13.37 -5.81
C MET A 138 -7.27 -14.25 -4.91
N ARG A 139 -6.00 -13.89 -4.69
CA ARG A 139 -5.14 -14.63 -3.76
C ARG A 139 -5.65 -14.61 -2.33
N ASP A 140 -6.20 -13.48 -1.90
CA ASP A 140 -6.71 -13.30 -0.54
C ASP A 140 -8.03 -14.09 -0.32
N SER A 141 -8.65 -14.57 -1.41
CA SER A 141 -9.94 -15.30 -1.42
C SER A 141 -9.91 -16.53 -2.33
N ALA A 142 -8.83 -17.31 -2.24
CA ALA A 142 -8.67 -18.54 -3.00
C ALA A 142 -9.68 -19.62 -2.55
N ASP A 143 -10.59 -20.00 -3.44
CA ASP A 143 -11.64 -20.99 -3.19
C ASP A 143 -11.71 -22.00 -4.35
N GLU A 144 -12.07 -23.24 -4.04
CA GLU A 144 -12.28 -24.32 -5.02
C GLU A 144 -13.36 -23.98 -6.03
N ALA A 145 -14.39 -23.24 -5.63
CA ALA A 145 -15.45 -22.76 -6.52
C ALA A 145 -14.93 -21.90 -7.70
N ARG A 146 -13.75 -21.27 -7.56
CA ARG A 146 -13.14 -20.40 -8.56
C ARG A 146 -12.11 -21.11 -9.43
N LEU A 147 -11.84 -22.40 -9.19
CA LEU A 147 -10.85 -23.18 -9.94
C LEU A 147 -11.08 -23.15 -11.46
N PRO A 148 -12.31 -23.30 -12.01
CA PRO A 148 -12.52 -23.26 -13.45
C PRO A 148 -12.13 -21.92 -14.08
N LEU A 149 -12.37 -20.82 -13.36
CA LEU A 149 -11.99 -19.49 -13.80
C LEU A 149 -10.46 -19.32 -13.79
N ILE A 150 -9.79 -19.79 -12.74
CA ILE A 150 -8.34 -19.74 -12.62
C ILE A 150 -7.66 -20.57 -13.73
N GLU A 151 -8.19 -21.75 -14.05
CA GLU A 151 -7.66 -22.57 -15.15
C GLU A 151 -7.84 -21.91 -16.52
N LYS A 152 -9.00 -21.30 -16.76
CA LYS A 152 -9.25 -20.52 -17.98
C LYS A 152 -8.28 -19.34 -18.10
N ALA A 153 -8.07 -18.59 -17.03
CA ALA A 153 -7.13 -17.47 -16.99
C ALA A 153 -5.68 -17.94 -17.21
N PHE A 154 -5.27 -19.04 -16.56
CA PHE A 154 -3.93 -19.62 -16.72
C PHE A 154 -3.65 -20.07 -18.16
N ALA A 155 -4.65 -20.64 -18.84
CA ALA A 155 -4.53 -21.05 -20.23
C ALA A 155 -4.44 -19.85 -21.18
N ALA A 156 -5.18 -18.77 -20.91
CA ALA A 156 -5.18 -17.55 -21.71
C ALA A 156 -3.98 -16.64 -21.45
N GLU A 157 -3.28 -16.80 -20.31
CA GLU A 157 -2.18 -15.92 -19.90
C GLU A 157 -0.93 -16.10 -20.78
N THR A 158 -0.42 -14.95 -21.25
CA THR A 158 0.75 -14.82 -22.12
C THR A 158 1.96 -14.28 -21.38
N ASP A 159 1.78 -13.47 -20.33
CA ASP A 159 2.85 -12.93 -19.52
C ASP A 159 3.42 -14.01 -18.59
N ALA A 160 4.74 -14.26 -18.68
CA ALA A 160 5.39 -15.32 -17.91
C ALA A 160 5.28 -15.11 -16.39
N GLY A 161 5.30 -13.85 -15.92
CA GLY A 161 5.19 -13.52 -14.51
C GLY A 161 3.79 -13.81 -13.98
N LEU A 162 2.76 -13.23 -14.61
CA LEU A 162 1.36 -13.48 -14.23
C LEU A 162 0.97 -14.95 -14.36
N LYS A 163 1.54 -15.66 -15.34
CA LYS A 163 1.31 -17.10 -15.52
C LYS A 163 1.86 -17.92 -14.37
N ALA A 164 3.07 -17.60 -13.89
CA ALA A 164 3.64 -18.23 -12.70
C ALA A 164 2.79 -17.94 -11.46
N GLU A 165 2.30 -16.71 -11.33
CA GLU A 165 1.43 -16.30 -10.24
C GLU A 165 0.07 -17.03 -10.23
N LEU A 166 -0.54 -17.23 -11.40
CA LEU A 166 -1.76 -18.03 -11.60
C LEU A 166 -1.51 -19.52 -11.34
N ALA A 167 -0.33 -20.05 -11.70
CA ALA A 167 0.05 -21.42 -11.38
C ALA A 167 0.09 -21.67 -9.86
N LEU A 168 0.66 -20.72 -9.11
CA LEU A 168 0.67 -20.77 -7.65
C LEU A 168 -0.73 -20.68 -7.05
N LEU A 169 -1.59 -19.81 -7.57
CA LEU A 169 -2.98 -19.70 -7.11
C LEU A 169 -3.75 -21.00 -7.37
N ARG A 170 -3.59 -21.58 -8.57
CA ARG A 170 -4.17 -22.88 -8.92
C ARG A 170 -3.67 -23.99 -7.99
N ALA A 171 -2.38 -24.03 -7.71
CA ALA A 171 -1.78 -25.00 -6.79
C ALA A 171 -2.31 -24.83 -5.36
N ALA A 172 -2.50 -23.59 -4.90
CA ALA A 172 -3.07 -23.31 -3.58
C ALA A 172 -4.50 -23.86 -3.42
N VAL A 173 -5.29 -23.86 -4.49
CA VAL A 173 -6.62 -24.48 -4.50
C VAL A 173 -6.51 -26.02 -4.58
N LEU A 174 -5.68 -26.53 -5.50
CA LEU A 174 -5.55 -27.96 -5.77
C LEU A 174 -4.90 -28.77 -4.64
N ILE A 175 -4.20 -28.13 -3.70
CA ILE A 175 -3.67 -28.81 -2.52
C ILE A 175 -4.76 -29.45 -1.65
N SER A 176 -6.00 -28.98 -1.83
CA SER A 176 -7.18 -29.46 -1.12
C SER A 176 -7.96 -30.55 -1.87
N SER A 177 -7.53 -30.91 -3.08
CA SER A 177 -8.26 -31.82 -3.95
C SER A 177 -8.36 -33.24 -3.37
N ALA A 178 -9.46 -33.94 -3.66
CA ALA A 178 -9.59 -35.36 -3.34
C ALA A 178 -8.58 -36.25 -4.09
N ASP A 179 -8.04 -35.78 -5.21
CA ASP A 179 -7.08 -36.51 -6.04
C ASP A 179 -5.65 -36.37 -5.49
N LYS A 180 -5.04 -37.51 -5.16
CA LYS A 180 -3.66 -37.60 -4.67
C LYS A 180 -2.64 -37.00 -5.65
N ALA A 181 -2.76 -37.26 -6.95
CA ALA A 181 -1.80 -36.78 -7.94
C ALA A 181 -1.82 -35.25 -8.04
N LYS A 182 -3.02 -34.66 -8.04
CA LYS A 182 -3.20 -33.20 -8.06
C LYS A 182 -2.62 -32.54 -6.80
N ARG A 183 -2.82 -33.14 -5.62
CA ARG A 183 -2.24 -32.63 -4.38
C ARG A 183 -0.72 -32.69 -4.38
N LEU A 184 -0.13 -33.76 -4.89
CA LEU A 184 1.32 -33.91 -4.98
C LEU A 184 1.94 -32.86 -5.92
N ASP A 185 1.33 -32.63 -7.09
CA ASP A 185 1.79 -31.63 -8.04
C ASP A 185 1.57 -30.19 -7.54
N ALA A 186 0.46 -29.96 -6.84
CA ALA A 186 0.21 -28.70 -6.14
C ALA A 186 1.27 -28.44 -5.08
N ALA A 187 1.59 -29.42 -4.23
CA ALA A 187 2.62 -29.30 -3.21
C ALA A 187 3.98 -28.93 -3.83
N LYS A 188 4.40 -29.61 -4.91
CA LYS A 188 5.62 -29.26 -5.66
C LYS A 188 5.59 -27.83 -6.18
N SER A 189 4.50 -27.42 -6.81
CA SER A 189 4.36 -26.09 -7.40
C SER A 189 4.41 -24.98 -6.34
N LEU A 190 3.82 -25.22 -5.16
CA LEU A 190 3.83 -24.27 -4.05
C LEU A 190 5.21 -24.07 -3.42
N ALA A 191 6.15 -25.00 -3.62
CA ALA A 191 7.52 -24.86 -3.11
C ALA A 191 8.24 -23.60 -3.61
N ASP A 192 7.83 -23.05 -4.76
CA ASP A 192 8.37 -21.81 -5.33
C ASP A 192 7.63 -20.54 -4.88
N SER A 193 6.65 -20.68 -3.97
CA SER A 193 5.95 -19.52 -3.42
C SER A 193 6.84 -18.69 -2.49
N HIS A 194 6.70 -17.37 -2.61
CA HIS A 194 7.30 -16.40 -1.69
C HIS A 194 6.29 -15.85 -0.68
N GLN A 195 5.09 -16.42 -0.58
CA GLN A 195 4.00 -15.83 0.20
C GLN A 195 3.89 -16.46 1.61
N PRO A 196 3.74 -15.64 2.66
CA PRO A 196 3.43 -16.13 4.00
C PRO A 196 2.12 -16.93 4.06
N ALA A 197 1.12 -16.57 3.25
CA ALA A 197 -0.14 -17.30 3.17
C ALA A 197 0.04 -18.77 2.74
N THR A 198 0.97 -19.04 1.81
CA THR A 198 1.29 -20.41 1.40
C THR A 198 1.90 -21.21 2.55
N LYS A 199 2.77 -20.61 3.37
CA LYS A 199 3.31 -21.26 4.57
C LYS A 199 2.17 -21.71 5.50
N THR A 200 1.22 -20.82 5.78
CA THR A 200 0.06 -21.14 6.63
C THR A 200 -0.78 -22.26 6.04
N LEU A 201 -1.02 -22.26 4.73
CA LEU A 201 -1.76 -23.31 4.04
C LEU A 201 -1.08 -24.68 4.13
N LEU A 202 0.24 -24.74 3.93
CA LEU A 202 1.01 -25.98 4.06
C LEU A 202 1.00 -26.50 5.51
N LEU A 203 1.16 -25.61 6.49
CA LEU A 203 1.10 -25.96 7.92
C LEU A 203 -0.28 -26.53 8.31
N GLU A 204 -1.36 -25.95 7.78
CA GLU A 204 -2.72 -26.46 8.01
C GLU A 204 -2.88 -27.89 7.47
N ARG A 205 -2.35 -28.16 6.27
CA ARG A 205 -2.38 -29.51 5.66
C ARG A 205 -1.47 -30.53 6.33
N LEU A 206 -0.40 -30.08 6.96
CA LEU A 206 0.53 -30.95 7.69
C LEU A 206 0.03 -31.38 9.07
N LYS A 207 -1.10 -30.85 9.55
CA LYS A 207 -1.75 -31.32 10.78
C LYS A 207 -2.05 -32.83 10.68
N PRO A 208 -2.17 -33.54 11.83
CA PRO A 208 -2.41 -34.99 11.85
C PRO A 208 -3.57 -35.45 10.95
N ASP A 209 -4.66 -34.70 10.94
CA ASP A 209 -5.89 -35.02 10.18
C ASP A 209 -5.91 -34.41 8.76
N GLY A 210 -4.90 -33.62 8.38
CA GLY A 210 -4.90 -32.83 7.14
C GLY A 210 -4.45 -33.58 5.89
N GLU A 211 -3.63 -34.63 6.04
CA GLU A 211 -3.10 -35.41 4.93
C GLU A 211 -2.92 -36.88 5.35
N SER A 212 -3.55 -37.83 4.68
CA SER A 212 -3.38 -39.25 5.01
C SER A 212 -2.15 -39.87 4.33
N GLU A 213 -1.78 -39.35 3.15
CA GLU A 213 -0.77 -39.95 2.28
C GLU A 213 0.66 -39.56 2.69
N ALA A 214 1.52 -40.56 2.88
CA ALA A 214 2.88 -40.34 3.40
C ALA A 214 3.80 -39.60 2.41
N ASP A 215 3.68 -39.88 1.12
CA ASP A 215 4.45 -39.24 0.05
C ASP A 215 4.04 -37.79 -0.17
N VAL A 216 2.73 -37.49 -0.14
CA VAL A 216 2.24 -36.10 -0.20
C VAL A 216 2.69 -35.32 1.03
N ARG A 217 2.58 -35.91 2.23
CA ARG A 217 3.08 -35.30 3.47
C ARG A 217 4.58 -34.99 3.40
N ALA A 218 5.40 -35.91 2.88
CA ALA A 218 6.84 -35.68 2.70
C ALA A 218 7.11 -34.51 1.74
N GLN A 219 6.39 -34.44 0.62
CA GLN A 219 6.51 -33.33 -0.33
C GLN A 219 6.06 -31.99 0.28
N LEU A 220 4.99 -31.98 1.08
CA LEU A 220 4.52 -30.79 1.79
C LEU A 220 5.59 -30.27 2.77
N GLN A 221 6.29 -31.15 3.49
CA GLN A 221 7.39 -30.78 4.38
C GLN A 221 8.58 -30.19 3.61
N LEU A 222 8.96 -30.81 2.48
CA LEU A 222 10.01 -30.27 1.61
C LEU A 222 9.65 -28.87 1.10
N SER A 223 8.42 -28.71 0.62
CA SER A 223 7.91 -27.43 0.11
C SER A 223 7.86 -26.37 1.21
N LEU A 224 7.43 -26.75 2.42
CA LEU A 224 7.42 -25.87 3.59
C LEU A 224 8.83 -25.40 3.93
N SER A 225 9.81 -26.30 4.06
CA SER A 225 11.19 -25.92 4.38
C SER A 225 11.81 -24.99 3.32
N ALA A 226 11.49 -25.21 2.04
CA ALA A 226 11.93 -24.36 0.95
C ALA A 226 11.33 -22.94 1.04
N ILE A 227 10.05 -22.83 1.37
CA ILE A 227 9.39 -21.53 1.60
C ILE A 227 9.95 -20.84 2.85
N GLU A 228 10.13 -21.56 3.95
CA GLU A 228 10.68 -21.00 5.19
C GLU A 228 12.08 -20.44 4.99
N SER A 229 12.94 -21.14 4.24
CA SER A 229 14.29 -20.64 3.94
C SER A 229 14.28 -19.32 3.15
N ARG A 230 13.34 -19.17 2.20
CA ARG A 230 13.17 -17.95 1.40
C ARG A 230 12.59 -16.80 2.23
N LEU A 231 11.54 -17.08 3.01
CA LEU A 231 10.93 -16.08 3.91
C LEU A 231 11.90 -15.63 5.00
N ALA A 232 12.73 -16.53 5.54
CA ALA A 232 13.70 -16.21 6.58
C ALA A 232 14.72 -15.16 6.13
N TRP A 233 15.09 -15.12 4.85
CA TRP A 233 15.94 -14.04 4.32
C TRP A 233 15.26 -12.68 4.39
N GLY A 234 13.98 -12.61 4.05
CA GLY A 234 13.19 -11.37 4.16
C GLY A 234 13.11 -10.87 5.60
N GLU A 235 12.87 -11.78 6.55
CA GLU A 235 12.84 -11.46 7.97
C GLU A 235 14.21 -11.02 8.50
N ARG A 236 15.29 -11.73 8.15
CA ARG A 236 16.66 -11.35 8.52
C ARG A 236 17.03 -9.97 8.01
N LEU A 237 16.70 -9.65 6.77
CA LEU A 237 16.91 -8.31 6.20
C LEU A 237 16.10 -7.25 6.94
N GLY A 238 14.86 -7.56 7.33
CA GLY A 238 14.05 -6.68 8.16
C GLY A 238 14.63 -6.42 9.54
N ILE A 239 15.19 -7.44 10.18
CA ILE A 239 15.88 -7.32 11.48
C ILE A 239 17.14 -6.46 11.33
N VAL A 240 17.97 -6.72 10.32
CA VAL A 240 19.17 -5.92 10.05
C VAL A 240 18.80 -4.46 9.77
N PHE A 241 17.78 -4.21 8.97
CA PHE A 241 17.29 -2.85 8.70
C PHE A 241 16.77 -2.16 9.96
N THR A 242 16.00 -2.86 10.79
CA THR A 242 15.48 -2.32 12.06
C THR A 242 16.63 -2.02 13.03
N GLY A 243 17.62 -2.90 13.09
CA GLY A 243 18.84 -2.70 13.86
C GLY A 243 19.65 -1.50 13.35
N ALA A 244 19.80 -1.34 12.03
CA ALA A 244 20.47 -0.19 11.42
C ALA A 244 19.72 1.12 11.69
N SER A 245 18.38 1.10 11.63
CA SER A 245 17.52 2.24 11.97
C SER A 245 17.69 2.67 13.43
N LEU A 246 17.57 1.73 14.37
CA LEU A 246 17.76 2.01 15.78
C LEU A 246 19.19 2.45 16.09
N GLY A 247 20.17 1.79 15.48
CA GLY A 247 21.59 2.16 15.56
C GLY A 247 21.85 3.57 15.04
N SER A 248 21.18 4.01 13.97
CA SER A 248 21.31 5.36 13.43
C SER A 248 20.80 6.43 14.40
N ILE A 249 19.72 6.15 15.13
CA ILE A 249 19.22 7.03 16.19
C ILE A 249 20.26 7.12 17.31
N LEU A 250 20.75 5.97 17.80
CA LEU A 250 21.76 5.94 18.85
C LEU A 250 23.06 6.63 18.42
N LEU A 251 23.47 6.48 17.16
CA LEU A 251 24.62 7.14 16.57
C LEU A 251 24.47 8.66 16.58
N LEU A 252 23.31 9.18 16.14
CA LEU A 252 23.02 10.62 16.16
C LEU A 252 23.05 11.19 17.58
N VAL A 253 22.46 10.48 18.55
CA VAL A 253 22.47 10.86 19.96
C VAL A 253 23.90 10.86 20.51
N ALA A 254 24.65 9.78 20.26
CA ALA A 254 26.04 9.66 20.70
C ALA A 254 26.94 10.72 20.07
N LEU A 255 26.69 11.09 18.81
CA LEU A 255 27.42 12.14 18.12
C LEU A 255 27.15 13.52 18.75
N GLY A 256 25.90 13.85 19.03
CA GLY A 256 25.54 15.09 19.73
C GLY A 256 26.19 15.16 21.12
N LEU A 257 26.23 14.03 21.82
CA LEU A 257 26.93 13.90 23.08
C LEU A 257 28.43 14.15 22.91
N ALA A 258 29.10 13.44 21.99
CA ALA A 258 30.53 13.57 21.74
C ALA A 258 30.95 15.02 21.39
N ILE A 259 30.17 15.72 20.57
CA ILE A 259 30.44 17.12 20.18
C ILE A 259 30.30 18.05 21.39
N THR A 260 29.24 17.90 22.20
CA THR A 260 29.03 18.77 23.37
C THR A 260 30.11 18.58 24.43
N TYR A 261 30.49 17.34 24.73
CA TYR A 261 31.62 17.05 25.62
C TYR A 261 32.96 17.53 25.05
N GLY A 262 33.22 17.25 23.77
CA GLY A 262 34.50 17.53 23.12
C GLY A 262 34.85 19.01 23.04
N LEU A 263 33.84 19.89 22.91
CA LEU A 263 34.05 21.34 22.82
C LEU A 263 34.08 22.03 24.19
N MET A 264 33.25 21.62 25.14
CA MET A 264 33.13 22.31 26.43
C MET A 264 34.10 21.77 27.50
N GLY A 265 34.62 20.55 27.36
CA GLY A 265 35.51 19.94 28.36
C GLY A 265 34.86 19.70 29.73
N VAL A 266 33.52 19.76 29.80
CA VAL A 266 32.74 19.60 31.03
C VAL A 266 31.62 18.59 30.82
N ILE A 267 31.26 17.87 31.90
CA ILE A 267 30.21 16.86 31.87
C ILE A 267 28.82 17.50 31.95
N ASN A 268 28.06 17.44 30.86
CA ASN A 268 26.68 17.93 30.80
C ASN A 268 25.68 16.77 30.84
N MET A 269 25.05 16.57 32.00
CA MET A 269 24.01 15.53 32.14
C MET A 269 22.63 15.97 31.63
N ALA A 270 22.42 17.28 31.40
CA ALA A 270 21.17 17.85 30.89
C ALA A 270 21.01 17.76 29.35
N HIS A 271 21.90 17.03 28.67
CA HIS A 271 21.88 16.93 27.21
C HIS A 271 20.58 16.27 26.68
N GLY A 272 20.09 15.25 27.39
CA GLY A 272 18.85 14.56 27.01
C GLY A 272 17.63 15.48 27.01
N GLU A 273 17.62 16.46 27.89
CA GLU A 273 16.55 17.44 28.08
C GLU A 273 16.57 18.48 26.96
N LEU A 274 17.74 18.81 26.40
CA LEU A 274 17.82 19.64 25.20
C LEU A 274 17.24 18.92 23.98
N MET A 275 17.45 17.60 23.85
CA MET A 275 16.77 16.80 22.82
C MET A 275 15.25 16.74 23.07
N MET A 276 14.83 16.58 24.33
CA MET A 276 13.42 16.63 24.71
C MET A 276 12.79 17.97 24.29
N ILE A 277 13.44 19.10 24.56
CA ILE A 277 12.94 20.43 24.15
C ILE A 277 12.74 20.52 22.63
N GLY A 278 13.67 20.00 21.84
CA GLY A 278 13.54 19.95 20.38
C GLY A 278 12.35 19.08 19.92
N ALA A 279 12.13 17.95 20.58
CA ALA A 279 10.97 17.08 20.31
C ALA A 279 9.64 17.78 20.65
N TYR A 280 9.57 18.48 21.79
CA TYR A 280 8.38 19.24 22.16
C TYR A 280 8.17 20.49 21.28
N ALA A 281 9.23 21.13 20.81
CA ALA A 281 9.13 22.19 19.80
C ALA A 281 8.50 21.65 18.50
N THR A 282 8.89 20.43 18.07
CA THR A 282 8.30 19.75 16.92
C THR A 282 6.81 19.48 17.13
N TYR A 283 6.43 19.01 18.32
CA TYR A 283 5.02 18.82 18.70
C TYR A 283 4.20 20.13 18.66
N VAL A 284 4.76 21.22 19.19
CA VAL A 284 4.10 22.53 19.16
C VAL A 284 3.92 23.02 17.72
N VAL A 285 4.96 22.91 16.88
CA VAL A 285 4.88 23.30 15.45
C VAL A 285 3.84 22.46 14.72
N GLN A 286 3.80 21.14 14.94
CA GLN A 286 2.77 20.29 14.35
C GLN A 286 1.36 20.78 14.71
N ASN A 287 1.09 21.04 15.99
CA ASN A 287 -0.23 21.48 16.42
C ASN A 287 -0.60 22.85 15.85
N LEU A 288 0.39 23.75 15.69
CA LEU A 288 0.18 25.03 15.04
C LEU A 288 -0.26 24.84 13.58
N PHE A 289 0.39 23.94 12.85
CA PHE A 289 0.01 23.60 11.47
C PHE A 289 -1.37 22.97 11.41
N LYS A 290 -1.72 22.04 12.31
CA LYS A 290 -3.08 21.46 12.37
C LYS A 290 -4.15 22.51 12.60
N ALA A 291 -3.90 23.46 13.51
CA ALA A 291 -4.88 24.46 13.90
C ALA A 291 -5.04 25.59 12.87
N HIS A 292 -3.94 26.05 12.24
CA HIS A 292 -3.96 27.26 11.41
C HIS A 292 -3.73 27.01 9.92
N LEU A 293 -3.09 25.88 9.55
CA LEU A 293 -2.65 25.59 8.18
C LEU A 293 -2.85 24.11 7.81
N PRO A 294 -4.08 23.55 7.90
CA PRO A 294 -4.32 22.13 7.67
C PRO A 294 -3.92 21.67 6.26
N GLY A 295 -4.08 22.53 5.25
CA GLY A 295 -3.69 22.23 3.87
C GLY A 295 -2.18 22.16 3.62
N ALA A 296 -1.36 22.69 4.55
CA ALA A 296 0.11 22.65 4.47
C ALA A 296 0.71 21.72 5.53
N PHE A 297 -0.09 20.85 6.16
CA PHE A 297 0.35 19.97 7.24
C PHE A 297 1.57 19.14 6.85
N ASP A 298 1.61 18.59 5.64
CA ASP A 298 2.72 17.75 5.17
C ASP A 298 4.10 18.44 5.21
N TRP A 299 4.14 19.78 5.27
CA TRP A 299 5.37 20.57 5.33
C TRP A 299 5.78 20.97 6.74
N TYR A 300 5.05 20.56 7.79
CA TYR A 300 5.34 20.99 9.17
C TYR A 300 6.76 20.60 9.61
N ILE A 301 7.30 19.46 9.15
CA ILE A 301 8.66 19.00 9.51
C ILE A 301 9.72 20.00 9.06
N ALA A 302 9.54 20.62 7.88
CA ALA A 302 10.49 21.60 7.37
C ALA A 302 10.55 22.86 8.25
N ALA A 303 9.43 23.24 8.88
CA ALA A 303 9.39 24.33 9.86
C ALA A 303 9.82 23.86 11.26
N ALA A 304 9.52 22.62 11.62
CA ALA A 304 9.83 22.03 12.91
C ALA A 304 11.33 21.85 13.13
N ILE A 305 12.09 21.49 12.09
CA ILE A 305 13.55 21.32 12.20
C ILE A 305 14.21 22.64 12.69
N PRO A 306 14.09 23.80 11.99
CA PRO A 306 14.64 25.06 12.48
C PRO A 306 14.10 25.44 13.85
N ALA A 307 12.79 25.26 14.09
CA ALA A 307 12.18 25.60 15.37
C ALA A 307 12.75 24.78 16.53
N ALA A 308 12.99 23.48 16.34
CA ALA A 308 13.60 22.60 17.32
C ALA A 308 15.04 23.02 17.64
N PHE A 309 15.85 23.30 16.60
CA PHE A 309 17.21 23.81 16.79
C PHE A 309 17.22 25.15 17.53
N LEU A 310 16.35 26.08 17.15
CA LEU A 310 16.24 27.39 17.81
C LEU A 310 15.79 27.25 19.27
N ALA A 311 14.77 26.44 19.55
CA ALA A 311 14.29 26.22 20.91
C ALA A 311 15.37 25.61 21.80
N SER A 312 16.04 24.55 21.34
CA SER A 312 17.13 23.92 22.09
C SER A 312 18.34 24.86 22.24
N ALA A 313 18.67 25.66 21.22
CA ALA A 313 19.75 26.65 21.28
C ALA A 313 19.44 27.78 22.27
N LEU A 314 18.20 28.27 22.31
CA LEU A 314 17.77 29.30 23.26
C LEU A 314 17.84 28.81 24.70
N VAL A 315 17.34 27.59 24.97
CA VAL A 315 17.42 27.01 26.31
C VAL A 315 18.87 26.70 26.68
N GLY A 316 19.67 26.16 25.76
CA GLY A 316 21.10 25.96 25.97
C GLY A 316 21.85 27.25 26.29
N ALA A 317 21.59 28.33 25.56
CA ALA A 317 22.17 29.65 25.82
C ALA A 317 21.74 30.23 27.16
N ALA A 318 20.48 30.01 27.56
CA ALA A 318 19.98 30.40 28.88
C ALA A 318 20.71 29.64 30.00
N MET A 319 20.89 28.33 29.87
CA MET A 319 21.64 27.49 30.81
C MET A 319 23.11 27.92 30.90
N GLU A 320 23.72 28.19 29.75
CA GLU A 320 25.11 28.63 29.65
C GLU A 320 25.34 29.94 30.40
N ARG A 321 24.52 30.96 30.10
CA ARG A 321 24.68 32.30 30.67
C ARG A 321 24.35 32.35 32.16
N SER A 322 23.40 31.53 32.62
CA SER A 322 22.89 31.57 34.00
C SER A 322 23.68 30.71 34.96
N VAL A 323 24.10 29.50 34.57
CA VAL A 323 24.66 28.51 35.50
C VAL A 323 26.05 28.05 35.03
N ILE A 324 26.15 27.49 33.82
CA ILE A 324 27.35 26.73 33.40
C ILE A 324 28.58 27.63 33.34
N ARG A 325 28.47 28.85 32.80
CA ARG A 325 29.60 29.79 32.68
C ARG A 325 30.27 30.13 34.02
N TRP A 326 29.52 30.08 35.12
CA TRP A 326 30.03 30.40 36.46
C TRP A 326 30.74 29.22 37.13
N LEU A 327 30.57 28.03 36.59
CA LEU A 327 31.07 26.77 37.16
C LEU A 327 32.23 26.18 36.33
N TYR A 328 32.72 26.90 35.32
CA TYR A 328 33.86 26.47 34.52
C TYR A 328 35.11 26.21 35.38
N GLY A 329 35.82 25.14 35.05
CA GLY A 329 36.97 24.66 35.82
C GLY A 329 36.61 23.84 37.06
N ARG A 330 35.31 23.59 37.32
CA ARG A 330 34.83 22.78 38.45
C ARG A 330 33.95 21.61 37.97
N PRO A 331 34.55 20.48 37.55
CA PRO A 331 33.82 19.39 36.88
C PRO A 331 32.72 18.75 37.74
N LEU A 332 32.98 18.51 39.03
CA LEU A 332 32.01 17.89 39.94
C LEU A 332 30.81 18.81 40.20
N GLU A 333 31.06 20.10 40.41
CA GLU A 333 30.00 21.08 40.64
C GLU A 333 29.13 21.27 39.40
N THR A 334 29.74 21.27 38.21
CA THR A 334 28.98 21.37 36.95
C THR A 334 28.12 20.14 36.70
N LEU A 335 28.62 18.94 37.06
CA LEU A 335 27.84 17.70 36.95
C LEU A 335 26.59 17.76 37.85
N LEU A 336 26.74 18.17 39.11
CA LEU A 336 25.61 18.33 40.03
C LEU A 336 24.64 19.43 39.58
N ALA A 337 25.15 20.55 39.07
CA ALA A 337 24.32 21.64 38.58
C ALA A 337 23.50 21.23 37.34
N THR A 338 24.13 20.55 36.38
CA THR A 338 23.43 20.06 35.17
C THR A 338 22.41 18.98 35.50
N TRP A 339 22.64 18.15 36.51
CA TRP A 339 21.60 17.26 37.04
C TRP A 339 20.39 18.02 37.59
N GLY A 340 20.63 19.05 38.41
CA GLY A 340 19.56 19.89 38.95
C GLY A 340 18.76 20.60 37.85
N ILE A 341 19.45 21.11 36.82
CA ILE A 341 18.79 21.70 35.66
C ILE A 341 17.94 20.66 34.91
N SER A 342 18.46 19.44 34.71
CA SER A 342 17.72 18.34 34.09
C SER A 342 16.38 18.09 34.80
N LEU A 343 16.38 18.02 36.15
CA LEU A 343 15.16 17.86 36.94
C LEU A 343 14.17 19.03 36.74
N VAL A 344 14.67 20.26 36.73
CA VAL A 344 13.85 21.46 36.51
C VAL A 344 13.24 21.46 35.11
N LEU A 345 14.01 21.11 34.07
CA LEU A 345 13.53 21.04 32.70
C LEU A 345 12.49 19.93 32.50
N MET A 346 12.75 18.73 33.02
CA MET A 346 11.79 17.63 32.98
C MET A 346 10.48 18.00 33.67
N GLN A 347 10.55 18.58 34.87
CA GLN A 347 9.36 19.00 35.59
C GLN A 347 8.66 20.18 34.90
N GLY A 348 9.40 21.11 34.31
CA GLY A 348 8.86 22.23 33.55
C GLY A 348 8.03 21.76 32.36
N VAL A 349 8.59 20.86 31.53
CA VAL A 349 7.88 20.26 30.40
C VAL A 349 6.65 19.49 30.88
N ARG A 350 6.79 18.69 31.95
CA ARG A 350 5.67 17.94 32.54
C ARG A 350 4.55 18.87 33.03
N SER A 351 4.87 20.01 33.62
CA SER A 351 3.88 20.97 34.10
C SER A 351 3.14 21.67 32.96
N VAL A 352 3.79 21.86 31.79
CA VAL A 352 3.18 22.51 30.62
C VAL A 352 2.38 21.52 29.76
N PHE A 353 2.94 20.35 29.49
CA PHE A 353 2.38 19.38 28.53
C PHE A 353 1.70 18.17 29.18
N GLY A 354 1.81 18.03 30.51
CA GLY A 354 1.33 16.87 31.26
C GLY A 354 2.38 15.76 31.37
N ALA A 355 2.04 14.71 32.13
CA ALA A 355 2.92 13.57 32.37
C ALA A 355 2.83 12.48 31.28
N GLN A 356 1.86 12.57 30.38
CA GLN A 356 1.68 11.60 29.29
C GLN A 356 2.54 11.98 28.09
N ASN A 357 3.02 10.96 27.38
CA ASN A 357 3.77 11.17 26.14
C ASN A 357 2.86 11.77 25.07
N VAL A 358 3.32 12.86 24.47
CA VAL A 358 2.64 13.49 23.33
C VAL A 358 3.07 12.81 22.04
N GLN A 359 2.12 12.65 21.11
CA GLN A 359 2.37 12.01 19.82
C GLN A 359 2.55 13.04 18.70
N VAL A 360 3.52 12.77 17.85
CA VAL A 360 3.78 13.50 16.61
C VAL A 360 3.32 12.61 15.46
N GLU A 361 2.38 13.10 14.67
CA GLU A 361 1.84 12.44 13.49
C GLU A 361 2.81 12.56 12.32
N ASN A 362 2.93 11.48 11.56
CA ASN A 362 3.76 11.47 10.37
C ASN A 362 3.03 12.19 9.22
N PRO A 363 3.72 13.03 8.43
CA PRO A 363 3.16 13.56 7.19
C PRO A 363 2.97 12.43 6.16
N SER A 364 2.18 12.70 5.12
CA SER A 364 1.81 11.71 4.10
C SER A 364 3.03 11.03 3.46
N TRP A 365 4.09 11.78 3.18
CA TRP A 365 5.32 11.29 2.54
C TRP A 365 6.26 10.48 3.46
N LEU A 366 6.11 10.58 4.78
CA LEU A 366 6.80 9.68 5.74
C LEU A 366 5.92 8.51 6.18
N SER A 367 4.65 8.53 5.79
CA SER A 367 3.68 7.50 6.13
C SER A 367 3.75 6.34 5.15
N GLY A 368 3.61 5.12 5.66
CA GLY A 368 3.73 3.89 4.88
C GLY A 368 5.18 3.39 4.75
N GLY A 369 5.47 2.69 3.66
CA GLY A 369 6.77 2.10 3.41
C GLY A 369 6.88 1.41 2.05
N VAL A 370 8.12 1.07 1.68
CA VAL A 370 8.41 0.34 0.45
C VAL A 370 8.25 -1.15 0.71
N ALA A 371 7.38 -1.82 -0.05
CA ALA A 371 7.29 -3.29 -0.05
C ALA A 371 8.49 -3.87 -0.82
N ALA A 372 9.58 -4.15 -0.11
CA ALA A 372 10.80 -4.70 -0.69
C ALA A 372 10.65 -6.19 -1.04
N MET A 373 9.90 -6.93 -0.21
CA MET A 373 9.52 -8.33 -0.44
C MET A 373 8.08 -8.57 0.03
N SER A 374 7.52 -9.72 -0.34
CA SER A 374 6.19 -10.18 0.09
C SER A 374 6.00 -10.20 1.60
N ASN A 375 7.09 -10.38 2.36
CA ASN A 375 7.13 -10.41 3.82
C ASN A 375 7.98 -9.29 4.43
N LEU A 376 8.44 -8.30 3.65
CA LEU A 376 9.25 -7.19 4.15
C LEU A 376 8.77 -5.86 3.58
N THR A 377 8.24 -5.02 4.47
CA THR A 377 7.97 -3.61 4.22
C THR A 377 8.97 -2.76 4.98
N LEU A 378 9.60 -1.80 4.30
CA LEU A 378 10.58 -0.88 4.86
C LEU A 378 9.90 0.48 5.11
N PRO A 379 9.63 0.85 6.37
CA PRO A 379 8.94 2.10 6.69
C PRO A 379 9.73 3.34 6.28
N PHE A 380 9.06 4.33 5.67
CA PHE A 380 9.72 5.55 5.18
C PHE A 380 10.36 6.37 6.30
N ASN A 381 9.73 6.43 7.48
CA ASN A 381 10.29 7.10 8.65
C ASN A 381 11.68 6.56 9.05
N ARG A 382 11.87 5.23 8.99
CA ARG A 382 13.14 4.58 9.32
C ARG A 382 14.19 4.85 8.25
N ILE A 383 13.80 4.80 6.98
CA ILE A 383 14.68 5.14 5.85
C ILE A 383 15.16 6.59 5.98
N ALA A 384 14.24 7.53 6.26
CA ALA A 384 14.56 8.95 6.44
C ALA A 384 15.55 9.18 7.58
N ILE A 385 15.37 8.51 8.72
CA ILE A 385 16.30 8.60 9.86
C ILE A 385 17.69 8.07 9.49
N ILE A 386 17.78 6.93 8.80
CA ILE A 386 19.07 6.38 8.36
C ILE A 386 19.75 7.36 7.38
N ALA A 387 19.00 7.85 6.40
CA ALA A 387 19.52 8.82 5.42
C ALA A 387 19.99 10.11 6.09
N PHE A 388 19.24 10.62 7.07
CA PHE A 388 19.63 11.78 7.85
C PHE A 388 20.89 11.53 8.67
N ALA A 389 21.00 10.36 9.32
CA ALA A 389 22.21 9.98 10.06
C ALA A 389 23.45 9.93 9.16
N VAL A 390 23.33 9.31 7.98
CA VAL A 390 24.40 9.26 6.98
C VAL A 390 24.77 10.68 6.52
N LEU A 391 23.78 11.54 6.26
CA LEU A 391 24.02 12.93 5.86
C LEU A 391 24.79 13.70 6.94
N VAL A 392 24.37 13.62 8.20
CA VAL A 392 25.02 14.31 9.32
C VAL A 392 26.45 13.81 9.52
N VAL A 393 26.65 12.50 9.51
CA VAL A 393 27.99 11.90 9.68
C VAL A 393 28.91 12.26 8.51
N SER A 394 28.42 12.18 7.27
CA SER A 394 29.18 12.55 6.09
C SER A 394 29.51 14.04 6.07
N GLY A 395 28.55 14.88 6.46
CA GLY A 395 28.75 16.32 6.59
C GLY A 395 29.82 16.66 7.63
N LEU A 396 29.80 15.99 8.78
CA LEU A 396 30.84 16.17 9.80
C LEU A 396 32.21 15.68 9.30
N ALA A 397 32.26 14.50 8.69
CA ALA A 397 33.50 13.92 8.14
C ALA A 397 34.11 14.75 7.00
N PHE A 398 33.34 15.61 6.36
CA PHE A 398 33.84 16.56 5.36
C PHE A 398 34.39 17.86 6.00
N ILE A 399 33.87 18.23 7.17
CA ILE A 399 34.26 19.47 7.87
C ILE A 399 35.53 19.27 8.72
N VAL A 400 35.67 18.09 9.34
CA VAL A 400 36.85 17.68 10.12
C VAL A 400 37.90 17.10 9.18
#